data_AF-A0A248JUB0-F1
#
_entry.id   AF-A0A248JUB0-F1
#
_cell.length_a   1.000
_cell.length_b   1.000
_cell.length_c   1.000
_cell.angle_alpha   90.00
_cell.angle_beta   90.00
_cell.angle_gamma   90.00
#
_symmetry.space_group_name_H-M   'P 1'
#
loop_
_entity.id
_entity.type
_entity.pdbx_description
1 polymer ?
#
loop_
_entity_poly.entity_id
_entity_poly.type
_entity_poly.pdbx_seq_one_letter_code
_entity_poly.pdbx_strand_id
1 'polypeptide(L)'
;MERGVKVPRSGDTPVSASAFDEEVAKFRVALTAARSAALLQLFDFLVERSNDERAPKEIEIAFAVFGRNDAPGATSQSLDSGVRVYVHRLRKRLHDFYAGQPGPRLEIPKGEYRIVLAVPPGKPDGRAPRLTPGNWAWPKLGTRPRLVVLGALLIMTFSGLAFWFPGPVHWAERGDQEQLRSTAFWRPLATDETAQLVVGDAFMVAETEDQREVQRMILEPGIRSRDDLGAYLKTHPDAFYRLYDLDLNLAPAGTVVAAWTVQNAIARSRPDNASQMQLVPGSKLRVDLLGTENLVYVGRFSDLGRVAASIFQTSHLRLGDSYNELVDATSGNRFAADLDALQENKPVVDYGYIASLPGPMGKHIFVVAGIGDAAVQNMAGLVSNSKQLRTIESRADIHGDYEALFEIRVVNGVALSQRPVFVRAIR
;
A
#
# COMPACT_ATOMS: atom_id res chain seq x y z
N MET A 1 -65.37 18.02 34.35
CA MET A 1 -63.95 18.21 34.71
C MET A 1 -63.15 18.08 33.43
N GLU A 2 -63.10 19.17 32.67
CA GLU A 2 -61.95 20.09 32.57
C GLU A 2 -60.81 19.49 31.74
N ARG A 3 -60.78 19.80 30.44
CA ARG A 3 -60.01 20.89 29.79
C ARG A 3 -58.51 20.62 29.77
N GLY A 4 -57.99 20.45 28.55
CA GLY A 4 -56.55 20.42 28.28
C GLY A 4 -56.20 20.38 26.80
N VAL A 5 -56.84 21.20 25.97
CA VAL A 5 -56.32 21.52 24.62
C VAL A 5 -54.95 22.17 24.80
N LYS A 6 -53.88 21.51 24.34
CA LYS A 6 -52.55 22.10 24.28
C LYS A 6 -52.30 22.57 22.85
N VAL A 7 -52.53 23.86 22.66
CA VAL A 7 -52.12 24.64 21.48
C VAL A 7 -50.61 24.47 21.28
N PRO A 8 -50.11 24.21 20.06
CA PRO A 8 -48.68 24.19 19.80
C PRO A 8 -48.11 25.62 19.93
N ARG A 9 -47.05 25.77 20.73
CA ARG A 9 -46.25 27.00 20.77
C ARG A 9 -45.46 27.08 19.46
N SER A 10 -45.68 28.17 18.73
CA SER A 10 -44.91 28.61 17.59
C SER A 10 -43.41 28.60 17.89
N GLY A 11 -42.61 27.98 17.01
CA GLY A 11 -41.16 27.97 17.13
C GLY A 11 -40.44 27.09 16.11
N ASP A 12 -41.07 26.00 15.65
CA ASP A 12 -40.49 25.17 14.58
C ASP A 12 -41.25 25.44 13.28
N THR A 13 -40.78 26.41 12.52
CA THR A 13 -41.02 26.40 11.08
C THR A 13 -40.42 25.07 10.58
N PRO A 14 -41.19 24.15 9.98
CA PRO A 14 -40.57 23.01 9.31
C PRO A 14 -39.67 23.61 8.23
N VAL A 15 -38.35 23.45 8.40
CA VAL A 15 -37.39 23.79 7.37
C VAL A 15 -37.77 22.96 6.17
N SER A 16 -38.41 23.58 5.18
CA SER A 16 -38.98 22.90 4.03
C SER A 16 -37.85 22.30 3.21
N ALA A 17 -38.06 21.11 2.66
CA ALA A 17 -37.14 20.47 1.71
C ALA A 17 -36.67 21.45 0.60
N SER A 18 -37.52 22.41 0.23
CA SER A 18 -37.19 23.47 -0.73
C SER A 18 -36.01 24.36 -0.33
N ALA A 19 -35.83 24.69 0.96
CA ALA A 19 -34.73 25.56 1.41
C ALA A 19 -33.37 24.83 1.39
N PHE A 20 -33.39 23.52 1.63
CA PHE A 20 -32.20 22.67 1.50
C PHE A 20 -31.80 22.55 0.02
N ASP A 21 -32.77 22.27 -0.86
CA ASP A 21 -32.54 22.13 -2.30
C ASP A 21 -32.01 23.42 -2.94
N GLU A 22 -32.52 24.59 -2.52
CA GLU A 22 -32.04 25.89 -2.97
C GLU A 22 -30.57 26.14 -2.57
N GLU A 23 -30.19 25.83 -1.32
CA GLU A 23 -28.83 25.99 -0.84
C GLU A 23 -27.86 24.99 -1.48
N VAL A 24 -28.32 23.76 -1.74
CA VAL A 24 -27.56 22.75 -2.52
C VAL A 24 -27.27 23.27 -3.92
N ALA A 25 -28.26 23.83 -4.61
CA ALA A 25 -28.07 24.38 -5.96
C ALA A 25 -27.06 25.52 -5.98
N LYS A 26 -27.14 26.45 -5.01
CA LYS A 26 -26.20 27.58 -4.88
C LYS A 26 -24.76 27.09 -4.66
N PHE A 27 -24.55 26.17 -3.72
CA PHE A 27 -23.21 25.68 -3.41
C PHE A 27 -22.63 24.82 -4.54
N ARG A 28 -23.46 24.03 -5.25
CA ARG A 28 -23.03 23.22 -6.40
C ARG A 28 -22.44 24.06 -7.53
N VAL A 29 -23.02 25.23 -7.82
CA VAL A 29 -22.49 26.18 -8.81
C VAL A 29 -21.12 26.70 -8.37
N ALA A 30 -20.97 27.10 -7.11
CA ALA A 30 -19.69 27.56 -6.56
C ALA A 30 -18.61 26.46 -6.59
N LEU A 31 -18.99 25.22 -6.31
CA LEU A 31 -18.09 24.08 -6.30
C LEU A 31 -17.62 23.70 -7.71
N THR A 32 -18.51 23.82 -8.72
CA THR A 32 -18.20 23.60 -10.14
C THR A 32 -17.21 24.64 -10.66
N ALA A 33 -17.36 25.91 -10.27
CA ALA A 33 -16.42 26.98 -10.62
C ALA A 33 -14.99 26.71 -10.10
N ALA A 34 -14.84 25.98 -8.99
CA ALA A 34 -13.56 25.60 -8.40
C ALA A 34 -12.90 24.35 -9.05
N ARG A 35 -13.44 23.82 -10.15
CA ARG A 35 -12.86 22.77 -11.03
C ARG A 35 -12.38 21.48 -10.33
N SER A 36 -13.03 21.04 -9.26
CA SER A 36 -12.63 19.81 -8.54
C SER A 36 -13.69 18.71 -8.65
N ALA A 37 -13.56 17.85 -9.67
CA ALA A 37 -14.52 16.76 -9.96
C ALA A 37 -14.76 15.83 -8.76
N ALA A 38 -13.71 15.43 -8.04
CA ALA A 38 -13.83 14.55 -6.88
C ALA A 38 -14.60 15.17 -5.69
N LEU A 39 -14.50 16.49 -5.49
CA LEU A 39 -15.26 17.18 -4.44
C LEU A 39 -16.73 17.35 -4.82
N LEU A 40 -17.01 17.55 -6.12
CA LEU A 40 -18.38 17.61 -6.63
C LEU A 40 -19.09 16.26 -6.50
N GLN A 41 -18.40 15.17 -6.87
CA GLN A 41 -18.93 13.81 -6.70
C GLN A 41 -19.19 13.46 -5.22
N LEU A 42 -18.28 13.85 -4.32
CA LEU A 42 -18.48 13.68 -2.87
C LEU A 42 -19.68 14.49 -2.37
N PHE A 43 -19.79 15.75 -2.80
CA PHE A 43 -20.90 16.62 -2.39
C PHE A 43 -22.24 16.06 -2.88
N ASP A 44 -22.36 15.70 -4.16
CA ASP A 44 -23.58 15.15 -4.74
C ASP A 44 -24.00 13.84 -4.02
N PHE A 45 -23.04 12.97 -3.70
CA PHE A 45 -23.30 11.75 -2.94
C PHE A 45 -23.84 12.01 -1.53
N LEU A 46 -23.26 12.98 -0.81
CA LEU A 46 -23.72 13.33 0.55
C LEU A 46 -25.08 14.03 0.56
N VAL A 47 -25.42 14.76 -0.50
CA VAL A 47 -26.75 15.35 -0.71
C VAL A 47 -27.78 14.25 -0.99
N GLU A 48 -27.48 13.30 -1.87
CA GLU A 48 -28.38 12.17 -2.14
C GLU A 48 -28.70 11.39 -0.86
N ARG A 49 -27.71 11.25 0.03
CA ARG A 49 -27.83 10.52 1.30
C ARG A 49 -28.27 11.38 2.49
N SER A 50 -28.56 12.67 2.32
CA SER A 50 -28.95 13.54 3.44
C SER A 50 -30.35 13.24 3.97
N ASN A 51 -31.20 12.67 3.13
CA ASN A 51 -32.58 12.29 3.48
C ASN A 51 -32.70 10.86 4.04
N ASP A 52 -31.61 10.10 4.08
CA ASP A 52 -31.60 8.74 4.63
C ASP A 52 -31.67 8.78 6.18
N GLU A 53 -32.31 7.77 6.78
CA GLU A 53 -32.44 7.65 8.24
C GLU A 53 -31.07 7.56 8.96
N ARG A 54 -30.03 7.06 8.26
CA ARG A 54 -28.68 6.90 8.79
C ARG A 54 -27.64 7.67 7.97
N ALA A 55 -26.57 8.10 8.64
CA ALA A 55 -25.41 8.64 7.96
C ALA A 55 -24.69 7.52 7.17
N PRO A 56 -24.16 7.81 5.97
CA PRO A 56 -23.31 6.88 5.23
C PRO A 56 -22.02 6.59 5.99
N LYS A 57 -21.52 5.37 5.87
CA LYS A 57 -20.23 4.95 6.46
C LYS A 57 -19.06 5.39 5.56
N GLU A 58 -17.87 5.55 6.14
CA GLU A 58 -16.64 5.91 5.38
C GLU A 58 -16.40 4.97 4.20
N ILE A 59 -16.59 3.67 4.41
CA ILE A 59 -16.45 2.65 3.36
C ILE A 59 -17.47 2.79 2.21
N GLU A 60 -18.68 3.26 2.50
CA GLU A 60 -19.72 3.47 1.48
C GLU A 60 -19.39 4.68 0.60
N ILE A 61 -18.85 5.73 1.22
CA ILE A 61 -18.37 6.94 0.53
C ILE A 61 -17.15 6.61 -0.34
N ALA A 62 -16.20 5.85 0.21
CA ALA A 62 -15.02 5.38 -0.49
C ALA A 62 -15.40 4.67 -1.79
N PHE A 63 -16.33 3.71 -1.71
CA PHE A 63 -16.77 2.94 -2.87
C PHE A 63 -17.56 3.78 -3.87
N ALA A 64 -18.53 4.58 -3.42
CA ALA A 64 -19.44 5.30 -4.31
C ALA A 64 -18.80 6.50 -5.02
N VAL A 65 -17.83 7.16 -4.39
CA VAL A 65 -17.20 8.41 -4.89
C VAL A 65 -15.84 8.13 -5.53
N PHE A 66 -15.03 7.27 -4.91
CA PHE A 66 -13.64 7.03 -5.34
C PHE A 66 -13.47 5.70 -6.10
N GLY A 67 -14.36 4.72 -5.89
CA GLY A 67 -14.39 3.45 -6.65
C GLY A 67 -15.08 3.53 -8.01
N ARG A 68 -15.55 4.71 -8.44
CA ARG A 68 -16.11 4.92 -9.80
C ARG A 68 -15.08 5.46 -10.80
N ASN A 69 -13.93 5.95 -10.33
CA ASN A 69 -12.85 6.50 -11.16
C ASN A 69 -11.61 5.58 -11.08
N ASP A 70 -11.81 4.28 -11.28
CA ASP A 70 -10.73 3.29 -11.18
C ASP A 70 -9.62 3.57 -12.19
N ALA A 71 -8.55 4.23 -11.71
CA ALA A 71 -7.21 3.90 -12.14
C ALA A 71 -6.84 2.56 -11.44
N PRO A 72 -6.37 1.55 -12.17
CA PRO A 72 -6.07 0.24 -11.60
C PRO A 72 -4.99 0.35 -10.51
N GLY A 73 -5.31 -0.08 -9.27
CA GLY A 73 -4.35 -0.17 -8.15
C GLY A 73 -4.76 0.43 -6.80
N ALA A 74 -5.96 0.99 -6.63
CA ALA A 74 -6.38 1.57 -5.35
C ALA A 74 -6.88 0.51 -4.34
N THR A 75 -6.06 0.19 -3.33
CA THR A 75 -6.47 -0.64 -2.17
C THR A 75 -7.54 0.06 -1.30
N SER A 76 -8.45 -0.72 -0.70
CA SER A 76 -9.52 -0.25 0.20
C SER A 76 -9.03 0.63 1.38
N GLN A 77 -7.80 0.42 1.84
CA GLN A 77 -7.17 1.19 2.92
C GLN A 77 -6.70 2.60 2.49
N SER A 78 -6.31 2.79 1.23
CA SER A 78 -5.93 4.12 0.71
C SER A 78 -7.17 4.97 0.39
N LEU A 79 -8.25 4.31 -0.04
CA LEU A 79 -9.55 4.94 -0.27
C LEU A 79 -10.17 5.48 1.04
N ASP A 80 -10.07 4.73 2.15
CA ASP A 80 -10.58 5.14 3.48
C ASP A 80 -9.85 6.38 4.04
N SER A 81 -8.52 6.43 3.89
CA SER A 81 -7.70 7.58 4.30
C SER A 81 -7.99 8.85 3.47
N GLY A 82 -8.39 8.68 2.20
CA GLY A 82 -8.79 9.76 1.32
C GLY A 82 -10.11 10.42 1.72
N VAL A 83 -11.12 9.63 2.12
CA VAL A 83 -12.45 10.14 2.49
C VAL A 83 -12.37 11.23 3.54
N ARG A 84 -11.60 11.01 4.63
CA ARG A 84 -11.45 12.00 5.71
C ARG A 84 -10.83 13.31 5.24
N VAL A 85 -9.84 13.24 4.34
CA VAL A 85 -9.18 14.42 3.76
C VAL A 85 -10.13 15.20 2.87
N TYR A 86 -10.87 14.52 1.99
CA TYR A 86 -11.82 15.17 1.08
C TYR A 86 -13.03 15.75 1.82
N VAL A 87 -13.54 15.06 2.85
CA VAL A 87 -14.60 15.60 3.73
C VAL A 87 -14.10 16.80 4.53
N HIS A 88 -12.86 16.80 5.01
CA HIS A 88 -12.26 17.97 5.65
C HIS A 88 -12.14 19.16 4.69
N ARG A 89 -11.69 18.92 3.46
CA ARG A 89 -11.64 19.95 2.40
C ARG A 89 -13.04 20.48 2.05
N LEU A 90 -14.04 19.61 1.99
CA LEU A 90 -15.44 19.99 1.75
C LEU A 90 -16.01 20.83 2.89
N ARG A 91 -15.79 20.44 4.15
CA ARG A 91 -16.14 21.24 5.34
C ARG A 91 -15.52 22.63 5.30
N LYS A 92 -14.22 22.71 4.98
CA LYS A 92 -13.52 24.00 4.85
C LYS A 92 -14.14 24.86 3.74
N ARG A 93 -14.42 24.30 2.57
CA ARG A 93 -15.08 25.03 1.46
C ARG A 93 -16.49 25.51 1.81
N LEU A 94 -17.29 24.68 2.49
CA LEU A 94 -18.60 25.09 2.99
C LEU A 94 -18.47 26.25 3.98
N HIS A 95 -17.53 26.14 4.92
CA HIS A 95 -17.25 27.20 5.88
C HIS A 95 -16.84 28.51 5.20
N ASP A 96 -15.90 28.45 4.24
CA ASP A 96 -15.40 29.61 3.51
C ASP A 96 -16.50 30.25 2.65
N PHE A 97 -17.37 29.45 2.01
CA PHE A 97 -18.48 29.94 1.18
C PHE A 97 -19.54 30.69 1.99
N TYR A 98 -19.90 30.16 3.17
CA TYR A 98 -20.89 30.77 4.06
C TYR A 98 -20.27 31.77 5.07
N ALA A 99 -18.97 32.02 5.01
CA ALA A 99 -18.30 32.96 5.89
C ALA A 99 -18.89 34.38 5.72
N GLY A 100 -19.51 34.89 6.78
CA GLY A 100 -20.08 36.24 6.79
C GLY A 100 -21.47 36.39 6.15
N GLN A 101 -22.08 35.31 5.65
CA GLN A 101 -23.44 35.35 5.08
C GLN A 101 -24.50 35.05 6.15
N PRO A 102 -25.53 35.91 6.32
CA PRO A 102 -26.68 35.60 7.17
C PRO A 102 -27.70 34.75 6.40
N GLY A 103 -28.19 33.67 7.02
CA GLY A 103 -29.21 32.80 6.42
C GLY A 103 -28.94 31.31 6.62
N PRO A 104 -29.84 30.43 6.12
CA PRO A 104 -29.65 28.99 6.16
C PRO A 104 -28.35 28.60 5.43
N ARG A 105 -27.58 27.69 6.02
CA ARG A 105 -26.30 27.23 5.47
C ARG A 105 -26.16 25.72 5.58
N LEU A 106 -25.49 25.12 4.60
CA LEU A 106 -25.15 23.70 4.62
C LEU A 106 -23.96 23.47 5.54
N GLU A 107 -24.08 22.51 6.46
CA GLU A 107 -23.01 22.11 7.38
C GLU A 107 -22.85 20.59 7.42
N ILE A 108 -21.61 20.13 7.63
CA ILE A 108 -21.30 18.71 7.88
C ILE A 108 -20.75 18.62 9.31
N PRO A 109 -21.54 18.12 10.29
CA PRO A 109 -21.12 18.05 11.69
C PRO A 109 -19.82 17.28 11.90
N LYS A 110 -19.06 17.62 12.94
CA LYS A 110 -17.80 16.92 13.27
C LYS A 110 -18.10 15.47 13.64
N GLY A 111 -17.42 14.53 12.99
CA GLY A 111 -17.61 13.10 13.21
C GLY A 111 -18.77 12.47 12.42
N GLU A 112 -19.57 13.27 11.72
CA GLU A 112 -20.65 12.77 10.86
C GLU A 112 -20.35 12.96 9.37
N TYR A 113 -20.97 12.11 8.56
CA TYR A 113 -20.88 12.12 7.10
C TYR A 113 -22.25 12.41 6.46
N ARG A 114 -22.99 13.40 6.98
CA ARG A 114 -24.25 13.87 6.41
C ARG A 114 -24.25 15.39 6.30
N ILE A 115 -24.93 15.94 5.30
CA ILE A 115 -25.15 17.38 5.17
C ILE A 115 -26.47 17.73 5.87
N VAL A 116 -26.44 18.77 6.70
CA VAL A 116 -27.63 19.31 7.38
C VAL A 116 -27.78 20.79 7.06
N LEU A 117 -29.02 21.29 7.04
CA LEU A 117 -29.29 22.72 6.97
C LEU A 117 -29.22 23.31 8.38
N ALA A 118 -28.21 24.13 8.65
CA ALA A 118 -28.13 24.92 9.87
C ALA A 118 -28.73 26.31 9.59
N VAL A 119 -29.70 26.74 10.40
CA VAL A 119 -30.14 28.13 10.45
C VAL A 119 -29.40 28.81 11.60
N PRO A 120 -28.43 29.70 11.34
CA PRO A 120 -27.79 30.46 12.41
C PRO A 120 -28.88 31.29 13.11
N PRO A 121 -28.97 31.26 14.45
CA PRO A 121 -29.86 32.17 15.16
C PRO A 121 -29.46 33.60 14.76
N GLY A 122 -30.45 34.36 14.30
CA GLY A 122 -30.26 35.74 13.82
C GLY A 122 -29.43 36.53 14.82
N LYS A 123 -28.45 37.28 14.30
CA LYS A 123 -27.65 38.26 15.05
C LYS A 123 -28.60 39.04 15.98
N PRO A 124 -28.48 38.94 17.31
CA PRO A 124 -29.17 39.88 18.17
C PRO A 124 -28.61 41.26 17.88
N ASP A 125 -29.49 42.16 17.46
CA ASP A 125 -29.19 43.57 17.34
C ASP A 125 -28.52 44.07 18.62
N GLY A 126 -27.50 44.90 18.43
CA GLY A 126 -26.69 45.49 19.48
C GLY A 126 -27.51 46.36 20.44
N ARG A 127 -28.18 45.71 21.39
CA ARG A 127 -28.66 46.34 22.63
C ARG A 127 -28.73 45.28 23.71
N ALA A 128 -27.67 45.20 24.52
CA ALA A 128 -27.67 44.41 25.74
C ALA A 128 -28.87 44.83 26.63
N PRO A 129 -29.79 43.93 26.98
CA PRO A 129 -30.66 44.16 28.12
C PRO A 129 -29.75 44.16 29.35
N ARG A 130 -29.72 45.28 30.08
CA ARG A 130 -29.13 45.30 31.43
C ARG A 130 -29.99 44.40 32.31
N LEU A 131 -29.57 43.17 32.49
CA LEU A 131 -30.07 42.32 33.56
C LEU A 131 -29.38 42.78 34.85
N THR A 132 -30.17 43.35 35.74
CA THR A 132 -29.79 43.56 37.15
C THR A 132 -29.41 42.20 37.77
N PRO A 133 -28.42 42.14 38.67
CA PRO A 133 -28.00 40.88 39.26
C PRO A 133 -29.12 40.33 40.14
N GLY A 134 -29.90 39.40 39.59
CA GLY A 134 -30.77 38.54 40.36
C GLY A 134 -29.91 37.51 41.10
N ASN A 135 -30.12 37.41 42.41
CA ASN A 135 -29.32 36.63 43.34
C ASN A 135 -29.23 35.15 42.94
N TRP A 136 -28.20 34.81 42.16
CA TRP A 136 -27.84 33.43 41.88
C TRP A 136 -26.97 32.90 43.02
N ALA A 137 -27.59 32.15 43.93
CA ALA A 137 -26.90 31.47 45.00
C ALA A 137 -26.08 30.31 44.44
N TRP A 138 -24.75 30.43 44.50
CA TRP A 138 -23.84 29.32 44.26
C TRP A 138 -24.12 28.21 45.26
N PRO A 139 -24.32 26.95 44.84
CA PRO A 139 -24.38 25.86 45.80
C PRO A 139 -23.02 25.79 46.50
N LYS A 140 -23.00 25.91 47.82
CA LYS A 140 -21.80 25.73 48.63
C LYS A 140 -21.36 24.26 48.51
N LEU A 141 -20.52 23.98 47.52
CA LEU A 141 -19.83 22.71 47.39
C LEU A 141 -18.82 22.61 48.55
N GLY A 142 -19.18 21.88 49.61
CA GLY A 142 -18.27 21.52 50.71
C GLY A 142 -17.06 20.77 50.19
N THR A 143 -15.95 20.71 50.94
CA THR A 143 -14.56 20.34 50.54
C THR A 143 -14.33 19.00 49.80
N ARG A 144 -15.35 18.20 49.50
CA ARG A 144 -15.26 16.90 48.79
C ARG A 144 -15.05 16.93 47.24
N PRO A 145 -15.40 17.96 46.45
CA PRO A 145 -15.24 17.96 45.00
C PRO A 145 -13.85 18.44 44.56
N ARG A 146 -13.02 18.99 45.46
CA ARG A 146 -11.63 19.35 45.14
C ARG A 146 -10.76 18.11 44.87
N LEU A 147 -11.00 17.00 45.57
CA LEU A 147 -10.30 15.73 45.34
C LEU A 147 -10.74 15.06 44.02
N VAL A 148 -12.01 15.21 43.63
CA VAL A 148 -12.53 14.65 42.36
C VAL A 148 -11.97 15.42 41.16
N VAL A 149 -11.90 16.76 41.25
CA VAL A 149 -11.30 17.59 40.20
C VAL A 149 -9.79 17.36 40.11
N LEU A 150 -9.10 17.21 41.24
CA LEU A 150 -7.66 16.90 41.25
C LEU A 150 -7.37 15.50 40.70
N GLY A 151 -8.22 14.52 41.03
CA GLY A 151 -8.15 13.16 40.48
C GLY A 151 -8.42 13.13 38.98
N ALA A 152 -9.41 13.88 38.49
CA ALA A 152 -9.69 14.01 37.07
C ALA A 152 -8.51 14.69 36.32
N LEU A 153 -7.91 15.72 36.91
CA LEU A 153 -6.73 16.38 36.34
C LEU A 153 -5.51 15.44 36.31
N LEU A 154 -5.27 14.67 37.38
CA LEU A 154 -4.20 13.67 37.44
C LEU A 154 -4.41 12.55 36.42
N ILE A 155 -5.64 12.05 36.26
CA ILE A 155 -5.98 11.03 35.25
C ILE A 155 -5.79 11.60 33.84
N MET A 156 -6.17 12.85 33.60
CA MET A 156 -5.99 13.50 32.30
C MET A 156 -4.49 13.73 31.99
N THR A 157 -3.70 14.05 33.01
CA THR A 157 -2.24 14.22 32.89
C THR A 157 -1.52 12.88 32.72
N PHE A 158 -1.91 11.84 33.45
CA PHE A 158 -1.39 10.47 33.29
C PHE A 158 -1.81 9.85 31.95
N SER A 159 -3.03 10.13 31.48
CA SER A 159 -3.51 9.67 30.16
C SER A 159 -2.78 10.40 29.04
N GLY A 160 -2.51 11.69 29.20
CA GLY A 160 -1.67 12.47 28.27
C GLY A 160 -0.21 12.02 28.27
N LEU A 161 0.36 11.69 29.44
CA LEU A 161 1.72 11.14 29.55
C LEU A 161 1.81 9.72 28.98
N ALA A 162 0.82 8.85 29.20
CA ALA A 162 0.79 7.51 28.61
C ALA A 162 0.65 7.52 27.08
N PHE A 163 0.09 8.60 26.52
CA PHE A 163 0.01 8.84 25.08
C PHE A 163 1.32 9.40 24.50
N TRP A 164 2.14 10.08 25.32
CA TRP A 164 3.47 10.61 24.94
C TRP A 164 4.64 9.68 25.28
N PHE A 165 4.47 8.77 26.25
CA PHE A 165 5.36 7.63 26.41
C PHE A 165 5.19 6.73 25.19
N PRO A 166 6.28 6.28 24.54
CA PRO A 166 6.21 5.35 23.42
C PRO A 166 5.73 3.99 23.95
N GLY A 167 4.43 3.90 24.20
CA GLY A 167 3.73 2.75 24.75
C GLY A 167 3.62 1.60 23.76
N PRO A 168 2.85 0.56 24.10
CA PRO A 168 2.99 -0.84 23.68
C PRO A 168 3.08 -1.13 22.17
N VAL A 169 2.66 -0.20 21.31
CA VAL A 169 2.80 -0.31 19.85
C VAL A 169 4.27 -0.36 19.42
N HIS A 170 5.13 0.49 19.97
CA HIS A 170 6.57 0.47 19.67
C HIS A 170 7.31 -0.72 20.28
N TRP A 171 6.73 -1.39 21.27
CA TRP A 171 7.27 -2.62 21.86
C TRP A 171 6.85 -3.85 21.07
N ALA A 172 5.59 -3.90 20.62
CA ALA A 172 5.12 -4.94 19.70
C ALA A 172 5.86 -4.88 18.35
N GLU A 173 6.01 -3.68 17.77
CA GLU A 173 6.75 -3.50 16.52
C GLU A 173 8.23 -3.89 16.67
N ARG A 174 8.93 -3.42 17.70
CA ARG A 174 10.33 -3.84 17.95
C ARG A 174 10.46 -5.34 18.17
N GLY A 175 9.51 -5.94 18.88
CA GLY A 175 9.42 -7.38 19.08
C GLY A 175 9.36 -8.13 17.75
N ASP A 176 8.50 -7.69 16.82
CA ASP A 176 8.34 -8.29 15.49
C ASP A 176 9.56 -8.06 14.57
N GLN A 177 10.28 -6.94 14.70
CA GLN A 177 11.49 -6.66 13.92
C GLN A 177 12.69 -7.53 14.32
N GLU A 178 12.96 -7.65 15.63
CA GLU A 178 14.03 -8.53 16.13
C GLU A 178 13.72 -10.00 15.82
N GLN A 179 12.43 -10.32 15.86
CA GLN A 179 11.89 -11.58 15.41
C GLN A 179 12.14 -11.86 13.93
N LEU A 180 12.12 -10.86 13.04
CA LEU A 180 12.42 -11.05 11.63
C LEU A 180 13.91 -11.36 11.41
N ARG A 181 14.80 -10.61 12.07
CA ARG A 181 16.26 -10.80 11.98
C ARG A 181 16.74 -12.16 12.48
N SER A 182 16.03 -12.75 13.42
CA SER A 182 16.36 -14.06 13.99
C SER A 182 15.87 -15.24 13.16
N THR A 183 15.10 -15.01 12.08
CA THR A 183 14.73 -16.07 11.12
C THR A 183 15.97 -16.62 10.43
N ALA A 184 15.95 -17.92 10.07
CA ALA A 184 17.06 -18.50 9.32
C ALA A 184 17.30 -17.74 8.00
N PHE A 185 16.24 -17.24 7.39
CA PHE A 185 16.30 -16.45 6.16
C PHE A 185 17.10 -15.14 6.30
N TRP A 186 16.86 -14.31 7.33
CA TRP A 186 17.49 -12.98 7.44
C TRP A 186 18.68 -12.92 8.39
N ARG A 187 18.91 -13.96 9.20
CA ARG A 187 20.00 -13.99 10.19
C ARG A 187 21.38 -13.70 9.61
N PRO A 188 21.79 -14.24 8.44
CA PRO A 188 23.13 -13.95 7.91
C PRO A 188 23.30 -12.49 7.53
N LEU A 189 22.23 -11.84 7.05
CA LEU A 189 22.28 -10.42 6.78
C LEU A 189 22.49 -9.65 8.09
N ALA A 190 21.88 -10.07 9.21
CA ALA A 190 21.82 -9.32 10.47
C ALA A 190 23.20 -9.03 11.08
N THR A 191 24.20 -9.83 10.74
CA THR A 191 25.58 -9.69 11.20
C THR A 191 26.46 -8.82 10.30
N ASP A 192 25.97 -8.36 9.15
CA ASP A 192 26.74 -7.62 8.15
C ASP A 192 26.14 -6.24 7.88
N GLU A 193 27.00 -5.27 7.57
CA GLU A 193 26.67 -3.85 7.44
C GLU A 193 26.31 -3.44 6.01
N THR A 194 26.68 -4.23 5.00
CA THR A 194 26.55 -3.85 3.58
C THR A 194 25.64 -4.80 2.79
N ALA A 195 24.68 -4.23 2.07
CA ALA A 195 23.75 -5.01 1.24
C ALA A 195 23.19 -4.20 0.06
N GLN A 196 23.10 -4.82 -1.11
CA GLN A 196 22.44 -4.28 -2.30
C GLN A 196 21.06 -4.91 -2.46
N LEU A 197 20.05 -4.10 -2.74
CA LEU A 197 18.74 -4.58 -3.18
C LEU A 197 18.68 -4.49 -4.70
N VAL A 198 18.81 -5.66 -5.33
CA VAL A 198 18.82 -5.81 -6.77
C VAL A 198 17.38 -6.04 -7.24
N VAL A 199 16.88 -5.12 -8.07
CA VAL A 199 15.53 -5.21 -8.65
C VAL A 199 15.63 -5.78 -10.05
N GLY A 200 15.00 -6.92 -10.29
CA GLY A 200 14.95 -7.54 -11.62
C GLY A 200 14.30 -6.62 -12.64
N ASP A 201 14.97 -6.44 -13.78
CA ASP A 201 14.49 -5.72 -14.94
C ASP A 201 14.80 -6.48 -16.23
N ALA A 202 13.88 -6.41 -17.18
CA ALA A 202 13.98 -7.08 -18.46
C ALA A 202 14.60 -6.15 -19.50
N PHE A 203 15.56 -6.68 -20.27
CA PHE A 203 16.15 -5.97 -21.40
C PHE A 203 15.11 -5.83 -22.53
N MET A 204 14.97 -4.63 -23.08
CA MET A 204 14.06 -4.37 -24.20
C MET A 204 14.84 -3.96 -25.44
N VAL A 205 14.42 -4.49 -26.58
CA VAL A 205 14.91 -4.06 -27.89
C VAL A 205 13.86 -3.22 -28.59
N ALA A 206 14.31 -2.19 -29.30
CA ALA A 206 13.43 -1.34 -30.09
C ALA A 206 13.47 -1.80 -31.54
N GLU A 207 12.30 -1.91 -32.17
CA GLU A 207 12.21 -1.99 -33.62
C GLU A 207 12.10 -0.59 -34.21
N THR A 208 12.97 -0.28 -35.17
CA THR A 208 13.00 0.99 -35.88
C THR A 208 13.69 0.82 -37.22
N GLU A 209 13.24 1.56 -38.25
CA GLU A 209 13.87 1.57 -39.56
C GLU A 209 15.05 2.56 -39.65
N ASP A 210 14.98 3.66 -38.89
CA ASP A 210 15.90 4.80 -39.03
C ASP A 210 16.54 5.28 -37.72
N GLN A 211 16.28 4.58 -36.61
CA GLN A 211 16.69 4.92 -35.23
C GLN A 211 16.11 6.22 -34.67
N ARG A 212 15.28 6.93 -35.43
CA ARG A 212 14.65 8.18 -35.00
C ARG A 212 13.22 7.94 -34.55
N GLU A 213 12.52 7.05 -35.23
CA GLU A 213 11.15 6.67 -34.89
C GLU A 213 11.11 5.22 -34.41
N VAL A 214 10.76 5.03 -33.13
CA VAL A 214 10.56 3.70 -32.54
C VAL A 214 9.18 3.19 -32.95
N GLN A 215 9.15 2.12 -33.74
CA GLN A 215 7.91 1.49 -34.20
C GLN A 215 7.28 0.63 -33.10
N ARG A 216 8.10 -0.18 -32.42
CA ARG A 216 7.68 -0.99 -31.27
C ARG A 216 8.82 -1.25 -30.31
N MET A 217 8.49 -1.42 -29.04
CA MET A 217 9.39 -2.02 -28.05
C MET A 217 9.05 -3.50 -27.93
N ILE A 218 10.07 -4.35 -27.90
CA ILE A 218 9.93 -5.80 -27.89
C ILE A 218 10.62 -6.34 -26.65
N LEU A 219 9.86 -7.10 -25.87
CA LEU A 219 10.39 -8.02 -24.86
C LEU A 219 10.54 -9.38 -25.53
N GLU A 220 11.75 -9.67 -25.99
CA GLU A 220 12.06 -10.95 -26.62
C GLU A 220 12.71 -11.86 -25.56
N PRO A 221 12.07 -12.96 -25.12
CA PRO A 221 12.59 -13.79 -24.02
C PRO A 221 14.00 -14.33 -24.25
N GLY A 222 14.39 -14.54 -25.52
CA GLY A 222 15.73 -15.01 -25.89
C GLY A 222 16.82 -13.93 -25.86
N ILE A 223 16.46 -12.65 -25.79
CA ILE A 223 17.39 -11.52 -25.83
C ILE A 223 17.36 -10.78 -24.49
N ARG A 224 18.25 -11.13 -23.56
CA ARG A 224 18.23 -10.62 -22.18
C ARG A 224 19.36 -9.64 -21.87
N SER A 225 20.24 -9.44 -22.84
CA SER A 225 21.39 -8.55 -22.72
C SER A 225 21.84 -8.05 -24.09
N ARG A 226 22.72 -7.05 -24.09
CA ARG A 226 23.40 -6.60 -25.32
C ARG A 226 24.21 -7.72 -25.98
N ASP A 227 24.79 -8.61 -25.18
CA ASP A 227 25.55 -9.76 -25.69
C ASP A 227 24.63 -10.79 -26.35
N ASP A 228 23.45 -11.04 -25.77
CA ASP A 228 22.42 -11.90 -26.37
C ASP A 228 21.91 -11.30 -27.69
N LEU A 229 21.68 -9.98 -27.75
CA LEU A 229 21.28 -9.29 -28.98
C LEU A 229 22.36 -9.45 -30.05
N GLY A 230 23.63 -9.23 -29.68
CA GLY A 230 24.75 -9.43 -30.60
C GLY A 230 24.85 -10.86 -31.12
N ALA A 231 24.55 -11.87 -30.29
CA ALA A 231 24.49 -13.27 -30.71
C ALA A 231 23.29 -13.55 -31.63
N TYR A 232 22.13 -12.99 -31.31
CA TYR A 232 20.91 -13.11 -32.09
C TYR A 232 21.10 -12.54 -33.51
N LEU A 233 21.66 -11.33 -33.63
CA LEU A 233 21.90 -10.65 -34.92
C LEU A 233 22.88 -11.40 -35.84
N LYS A 234 23.80 -12.20 -35.29
CA LYS A 234 24.70 -13.04 -36.09
C LYS A 234 23.97 -14.16 -36.82
N THR A 235 22.86 -14.64 -36.25
CA THR A 235 22.05 -15.73 -36.80
C THR A 235 20.81 -15.23 -37.54
N HIS A 236 20.44 -13.95 -37.36
CA HIS A 236 19.31 -13.28 -38.00
C HIS A 236 19.76 -11.95 -38.64
N PRO A 237 20.45 -11.98 -39.79
CA PRO A 237 21.01 -10.78 -40.41
C PRO A 237 19.96 -9.76 -40.86
N ASP A 238 18.74 -10.21 -41.14
CA ASP A 238 17.59 -9.37 -41.49
C ASP A 238 17.12 -8.51 -40.31
N ALA A 239 17.28 -8.99 -39.07
CA ALA A 239 16.96 -8.25 -37.87
C ALA A 239 17.96 -7.11 -37.60
N PHE A 240 19.16 -7.13 -38.20
CA PHE A 240 20.22 -6.12 -37.98
C PHE A 240 19.78 -4.70 -38.31
N TYR A 241 18.95 -4.53 -39.35
CA TYR A 241 18.46 -3.22 -39.78
C TYR A 241 17.20 -2.76 -39.06
N ARG A 242 16.66 -3.59 -38.16
CA ARG A 242 15.37 -3.37 -37.51
C ARG A 242 15.47 -3.31 -36.01
N LEU A 243 16.26 -4.19 -35.39
CA LEU A 243 16.39 -4.29 -33.94
C LEU A 243 17.57 -3.49 -33.41
N TYR A 244 17.29 -2.57 -32.53
CA TYR A 244 18.28 -1.70 -31.91
C TYR A 244 18.18 -1.73 -30.39
N ASP A 245 19.35 -1.65 -29.76
CA ASP A 245 19.48 -1.43 -28.33
C ASP A 245 19.47 0.08 -28.03
N LEU A 246 18.41 0.52 -27.36
CA LEU A 246 18.25 1.91 -26.92
C LEU A 246 18.53 2.09 -25.41
N ASP A 247 19.27 1.17 -24.80
CA ASP A 247 19.53 1.07 -23.35
C ASP A 247 18.25 1.04 -22.50
N LEU A 248 17.18 0.43 -23.03
CA LEU A 248 15.88 0.35 -22.38
C LEU A 248 15.78 -0.93 -21.53
N ASN A 249 15.36 -0.77 -20.28
CA ASN A 249 15.08 -1.87 -19.37
C ASN A 249 13.72 -1.63 -18.71
N LEU A 250 12.96 -2.70 -18.50
CA LEU A 250 11.62 -2.65 -17.91
C LEU A 250 11.57 -3.46 -16.62
N ALA A 251 11.29 -2.78 -15.51
CA ALA A 251 10.94 -3.43 -14.26
C ALA A 251 9.41 -3.58 -14.16
N PRO A 252 8.87 -4.81 -14.02
CA PRO A 252 7.44 -5.00 -13.80
C PRO A 252 6.96 -4.31 -12.51
N ALA A 253 5.73 -3.78 -12.52
CA ALA A 253 5.18 -3.09 -11.36
C ALA A 253 5.15 -3.99 -10.11
N GLY A 254 4.81 -5.27 -10.27
CA GLY A 254 4.81 -6.23 -9.16
C GLY A 254 6.20 -6.43 -8.54
N THR A 255 7.24 -6.43 -9.37
CA THR A 255 8.65 -6.52 -8.93
C THR A 255 9.07 -5.28 -8.13
N VAL A 256 8.71 -4.08 -8.58
CA VAL A 256 9.03 -2.83 -7.86
C VAL A 256 8.30 -2.75 -6.51
N VAL A 257 7.01 -3.12 -6.46
CA VAL A 257 6.23 -3.16 -5.22
C VAL A 257 6.78 -4.20 -4.25
N ALA A 258 7.19 -5.36 -4.75
CA ALA A 258 7.84 -6.40 -3.96
C ALA A 258 9.18 -5.91 -3.37
N ALA A 259 10.01 -5.24 -4.19
CA ALA A 259 11.28 -4.69 -3.73
C ALA A 259 11.07 -3.64 -2.62
N TRP A 260 10.07 -2.77 -2.77
CA TRP A 260 9.68 -1.80 -1.74
C TRP A 260 9.22 -2.49 -0.44
N THR A 261 8.45 -3.57 -0.56
CA THR A 261 7.99 -4.38 0.60
C THR A 261 9.18 -4.96 1.36
N VAL A 262 10.12 -5.59 0.65
CA VAL A 262 11.33 -6.18 1.23
C VAL A 262 12.23 -5.11 1.85
N GLN A 263 12.47 -4.00 1.13
CA GLN A 263 13.28 -2.89 1.63
C GLN A 263 12.73 -2.36 2.95
N ASN A 264 11.41 -2.16 3.06
CA ASN A 264 10.79 -1.67 4.29
C ASN A 264 10.89 -2.66 5.44
N ALA A 265 10.75 -3.97 5.17
CA ALA A 265 10.92 -5.00 6.19
C ALA A 265 12.36 -5.00 6.76
N ILE A 266 13.37 -4.84 5.89
CA ILE A 266 14.78 -4.79 6.29
C ILE A 266 15.17 -3.44 6.90
N ALA A 267 14.59 -2.33 6.45
CA ALA A 267 14.87 -1.01 7.01
C ALA A 267 14.32 -0.88 8.43
N ARG A 268 13.09 -1.35 8.68
CA ARG A 268 12.50 -1.41 10.04
C ARG A 268 13.21 -2.44 10.92
N SER A 269 13.64 -3.51 10.26
CA SER A 269 14.80 -4.32 10.57
C SER A 269 15.86 -3.59 11.37
N ARG A 270 16.51 -2.59 10.75
CA ARG A 270 17.80 -1.99 11.12
C ARG A 270 17.74 -0.49 11.43
N PRO A 271 17.18 -0.10 12.59
CA PRO A 271 17.08 1.31 12.95
C PRO A 271 18.45 2.00 13.13
N ASP A 272 19.45 1.31 13.69
CA ASP A 272 20.78 1.90 13.94
C ASP A 272 21.71 1.88 12.70
N ASN A 273 21.37 1.06 11.70
CA ASN A 273 22.06 0.94 10.41
C ASN A 273 21.13 1.37 9.28
N ALA A 274 20.42 2.48 9.48
CA ALA A 274 19.47 3.06 8.52
C ALA A 274 20.12 3.51 7.18
N SER A 275 21.44 3.35 7.04
CA SER A 275 22.15 3.61 5.80
C SER A 275 22.13 2.38 4.87
N GLN A 276 21.43 2.57 3.76
CA GLN A 276 21.88 2.15 2.42
C GLN A 276 21.77 0.67 2.04
N MET A 277 20.59 0.06 2.19
CA MET A 277 20.23 -0.94 1.18
C MET A 277 19.97 -0.20 -0.14
N GLN A 278 21.03 -0.02 -0.92
CA GLN A 278 20.95 0.69 -2.19
C GLN A 278 20.12 -0.12 -3.17
N LEU A 279 19.11 0.52 -3.74
CA LEU A 279 18.29 -0.06 -4.79
C LEU A 279 19.06 0.05 -6.11
N VAL A 280 19.34 -1.08 -6.74
CA VAL A 280 20.07 -1.13 -8.02
C VAL A 280 19.27 -1.98 -9.00
N PRO A 281 18.97 -1.49 -10.21
CA PRO A 281 18.41 -2.32 -11.27
C PRO A 281 19.36 -3.47 -11.62
N GLY A 282 18.84 -4.67 -11.87
CA GLY A 282 19.62 -5.86 -12.20
C GLY A 282 20.56 -5.63 -13.39
N SER A 283 20.08 -4.91 -14.41
CA SER A 283 20.84 -4.49 -15.58
C SER A 283 22.05 -3.59 -15.27
N LYS A 284 22.00 -2.83 -14.17
CA LYS A 284 23.05 -1.90 -13.73
C LYS A 284 23.89 -2.44 -12.57
N LEU A 285 23.63 -3.67 -12.11
CA LEU A 285 24.41 -4.32 -11.06
C LEU A 285 25.86 -4.53 -11.52
N ARG A 286 26.80 -3.99 -10.75
CA ARG A 286 28.23 -4.13 -11.04
C ARG A 286 28.75 -5.51 -10.60
N VAL A 287 29.65 -6.07 -11.40
CA VAL A 287 30.18 -7.43 -11.18
C VAL A 287 31.06 -7.51 -9.94
N ASP A 288 31.79 -6.44 -9.60
CA ASP A 288 32.63 -6.41 -8.39
C ASP A 288 31.81 -6.53 -7.11
N LEU A 289 30.57 -6.03 -7.09
CA LEU A 289 29.67 -6.13 -5.93
C LEU A 289 29.15 -7.54 -5.69
N LEU A 290 29.15 -8.41 -6.71
CA LEU A 290 28.61 -9.77 -6.61
C LEU A 290 29.34 -10.65 -5.59
N GLY A 291 30.60 -10.32 -5.29
CA GLY A 291 31.43 -11.06 -4.34
C GLY A 291 31.81 -10.29 -3.09
N THR A 292 31.56 -8.98 -3.02
CA THR A 292 32.01 -8.13 -1.92
C THR A 292 30.89 -7.66 -1.00
N GLU A 293 29.63 -7.77 -1.42
CA GLU A 293 28.47 -7.31 -0.65
C GLU A 293 27.39 -8.40 -0.57
N ASN A 294 26.51 -8.29 0.43
CA ASN A 294 25.31 -9.12 0.44
C ASN A 294 24.36 -8.65 -0.66
N LEU A 295 23.68 -9.59 -1.30
CA LEU A 295 22.75 -9.30 -2.38
C LEU A 295 21.35 -9.74 -1.98
N VAL A 296 20.38 -8.86 -2.11
CA VAL A 296 18.97 -9.19 -2.01
C VAL A 296 18.38 -9.02 -3.40
N TYR A 297 18.14 -10.11 -4.11
CA TYR A 297 17.47 -10.09 -5.40
C TYR A 297 15.95 -10.14 -5.22
N VAL A 298 15.23 -9.23 -5.88
CA VAL A 298 13.77 -9.23 -5.95
C VAL A 298 13.34 -9.06 -7.40
N GLY A 299 12.62 -10.04 -7.95
CA GLY A 299 12.14 -9.97 -9.33
C GLY A 299 11.75 -11.32 -9.93
N ARG A 300 11.41 -11.32 -11.22
CA ARG A 300 11.04 -12.56 -11.91
C ARG A 300 12.27 -13.39 -12.23
N PHE A 301 12.11 -14.72 -12.29
CA PHE A 301 13.18 -15.62 -12.72
C PHE A 301 13.76 -15.29 -14.10
N SER A 302 12.94 -14.79 -15.02
CA SER A 302 13.37 -14.32 -16.35
C SER A 302 14.33 -13.12 -16.28
N ASP A 303 14.28 -12.36 -15.19
CA ASP A 303 14.92 -11.06 -15.02
C ASP A 303 16.08 -11.15 -14.00
N LEU A 304 16.64 -12.34 -13.78
CA LEU A 304 17.77 -12.56 -12.86
C LEU A 304 19.06 -11.89 -13.36
N GLY A 305 19.22 -11.73 -14.67
CA GLY A 305 20.40 -11.10 -15.27
C GLY A 305 21.71 -11.65 -14.71
N ARG A 306 22.55 -10.75 -14.17
CA ARG A 306 23.91 -11.06 -13.70
C ARG A 306 23.95 -11.91 -12.41
N VAL A 307 22.87 -11.96 -11.61
CA VAL A 307 22.86 -12.76 -10.38
C VAL A 307 22.54 -14.24 -10.62
N ALA A 308 22.03 -14.58 -11.80
CA ALA A 308 21.59 -15.94 -12.14
C ALA A 308 22.69 -16.99 -11.90
N ALA A 309 23.92 -16.71 -12.36
CA ALA A 309 25.03 -17.65 -12.25
C ALA A 309 25.35 -18.00 -10.79
N SER A 310 25.41 -17.00 -9.90
CA SER A 310 25.69 -17.22 -8.48
C SER A 310 24.56 -17.98 -7.77
N ILE A 311 23.31 -17.72 -8.13
CA ILE A 311 22.16 -18.41 -7.55
C ILE A 311 22.14 -19.89 -7.98
N PHE A 312 22.32 -20.18 -9.27
CA PHE A 312 22.26 -21.55 -9.82
C PHE A 312 23.54 -22.37 -9.62
N GLN A 313 24.62 -21.78 -9.10
CA GLN A 313 25.77 -22.54 -8.61
C GLN A 313 25.45 -23.27 -7.30
N THR A 314 24.55 -22.72 -6.50
CA THR A 314 24.24 -23.22 -5.15
C THR A 314 22.85 -23.83 -5.06
N SER A 315 21.85 -23.22 -5.68
CA SER A 315 20.48 -23.77 -5.75
C SER A 315 20.45 -25.02 -6.63
N HIS A 316 19.63 -26.01 -6.27
CA HIS A 316 19.41 -27.14 -7.18
C HIS A 316 18.26 -26.87 -8.17
N LEU A 317 17.66 -25.68 -8.18
CA LEU A 317 16.77 -25.26 -9.25
C LEU A 317 17.55 -24.72 -10.44
N ARG A 318 17.00 -24.90 -11.63
CA ARG A 318 17.45 -24.31 -12.87
C ARG A 318 16.27 -23.74 -13.64
N LEU A 319 16.54 -22.77 -14.51
CA LEU A 319 15.55 -22.35 -15.51
C LEU A 319 15.32 -23.47 -16.51
N GLY A 320 14.06 -23.71 -16.85
CA GLY A 320 13.67 -24.57 -17.97
C GLY A 320 13.96 -23.94 -19.32
N ASP A 321 13.56 -24.63 -20.39
CA ASP A 321 13.72 -24.14 -21.76
C ASP A 321 12.73 -23.00 -22.06
N SER A 322 11.58 -23.01 -21.38
CA SER A 322 10.63 -21.91 -21.37
C SER A 322 10.85 -21.00 -20.15
N TYR A 323 10.72 -19.69 -20.36
CA TYR A 323 10.92 -18.67 -19.33
C TYR A 323 9.90 -18.73 -18.18
N ASN A 324 8.85 -19.55 -18.33
CA ASN A 324 7.83 -19.82 -17.33
C ASN A 324 8.01 -21.15 -16.60
N GLU A 325 9.20 -21.77 -16.68
CA GLU A 325 9.46 -23.09 -16.09
C GLU A 325 10.72 -23.09 -15.21
N LEU A 326 10.63 -23.81 -14.09
CA LEU A 326 11.75 -24.19 -13.25
C LEU A 326 11.91 -25.71 -13.23
N VAL A 327 13.15 -26.17 -13.19
CA VAL A 327 13.50 -27.59 -13.13
C VAL A 327 14.34 -27.84 -11.88
N ASP A 328 13.93 -28.79 -11.05
CA ASP A 328 14.79 -29.29 -9.97
C ASP A 328 15.81 -30.27 -10.54
N ALA A 329 17.07 -29.87 -10.54
CA ALA A 329 18.18 -30.66 -11.06
C ALA A 329 18.39 -31.98 -10.30
N THR A 330 17.87 -32.08 -9.07
CA THR A 330 18.00 -33.30 -8.26
C THR A 330 16.97 -34.36 -8.66
N SER A 331 15.69 -33.96 -8.77
CA SER A 331 14.57 -34.88 -9.00
C SER A 331 14.15 -34.96 -10.48
N GLY A 332 14.53 -33.99 -11.31
CA GLY A 332 14.03 -33.83 -12.67
C GLY A 332 12.61 -33.26 -12.75
N ASN A 333 12.01 -32.89 -11.60
CA ASN A 333 10.67 -32.33 -11.57
C ASN A 333 10.63 -30.95 -12.22
N ARG A 334 9.56 -30.71 -12.97
CA ARG A 334 9.31 -29.48 -13.73
C ARG A 334 8.15 -28.72 -13.11
N PHE A 335 8.32 -27.41 -12.94
CA PHE A 335 7.36 -26.49 -12.33
C PHE A 335 7.09 -25.36 -13.32
N ALA A 336 6.00 -25.46 -14.07
CA ALA A 336 5.63 -24.50 -15.11
C ALA A 336 4.43 -23.65 -14.69
N ALA A 337 4.54 -22.33 -14.78
CA ALA A 337 3.45 -21.40 -14.52
C ALA A 337 2.56 -21.20 -15.75
N ASP A 338 1.27 -21.04 -15.50
CA ASP A 338 0.26 -20.75 -16.52
C ASP A 338 0.05 -19.23 -16.63
N LEU A 339 1.05 -18.54 -17.19
CA LEU A 339 1.06 -17.08 -17.30
C LEU A 339 0.08 -16.56 -18.37
N ASP A 340 -0.18 -17.34 -19.41
CA ASP A 340 -1.02 -16.92 -20.54
C ASP A 340 -2.52 -16.98 -20.21
N ALA A 341 -2.93 -17.87 -19.28
CA ALA A 341 -4.32 -18.01 -18.86
C ALA A 341 -4.79 -16.95 -17.84
N LEU A 342 -3.93 -16.00 -17.43
CA LEU A 342 -4.28 -14.94 -16.47
C LEU A 342 -5.47 -14.07 -16.92
N GLN A 343 -5.84 -14.11 -18.21
CA GLN A 343 -6.93 -13.34 -18.80
C GLN A 343 -8.31 -14.01 -18.68
N GLU A 344 -8.40 -15.29 -18.29
CA GLU A 344 -9.67 -16.05 -18.33
C GLU A 344 -10.51 -16.00 -17.04
N ASN A 345 -10.16 -15.14 -16.07
CA ASN A 345 -10.84 -15.05 -14.76
C ASN A 345 -10.87 -16.40 -13.99
N LYS A 346 -10.02 -17.34 -14.40
CA LYS A 346 -9.85 -18.66 -13.81
C LYS A 346 -8.62 -18.66 -12.89
N PRO A 347 -8.61 -19.48 -11.82
CA PRO A 347 -7.42 -19.65 -11.01
C PRO A 347 -6.31 -20.33 -11.81
N VAL A 348 -5.24 -19.59 -12.06
CA VAL A 348 -4.00 -20.10 -12.68
C VAL A 348 -2.97 -20.46 -11.62
N VAL A 349 -1.97 -21.22 -12.04
CA VAL A 349 -0.84 -21.61 -11.19
C VAL A 349 0.37 -20.74 -11.51
N ASP A 350 0.97 -20.19 -10.47
CA ASP A 350 2.23 -19.47 -10.50
C ASP A 350 3.19 -20.10 -9.46
N TYR A 351 4.49 -19.84 -9.58
CA TYR A 351 5.49 -20.36 -8.67
C TYR A 351 6.36 -19.24 -8.09
N GLY A 352 6.43 -19.21 -6.76
CA GLY A 352 7.29 -18.31 -5.99
C GLY A 352 8.46 -19.07 -5.39
N TYR A 353 9.60 -18.40 -5.27
CA TYR A 353 10.81 -18.96 -4.73
C TYR A 353 11.47 -17.99 -3.76
N ILE A 354 11.94 -18.53 -2.63
CA ILE A 354 12.79 -17.80 -1.71
C ILE A 354 14.04 -18.62 -1.43
N ALA A 355 15.17 -17.95 -1.25
CA ALA A 355 16.36 -18.60 -0.73
C ALA A 355 17.25 -17.65 0.06
N SER A 356 17.93 -18.20 1.07
CA SER A 356 19.12 -17.64 1.69
C SER A 356 20.27 -18.56 1.32
N LEU A 357 21.18 -18.07 0.48
CA LEU A 357 22.27 -18.84 -0.10
C LEU A 357 23.62 -18.28 0.39
N PRO A 358 24.61 -19.15 0.68
CA PRO A 358 25.98 -18.71 0.82
C PRO A 358 26.49 -18.17 -0.52
N GLY A 359 27.12 -17.02 -0.47
CA GLY A 359 27.76 -16.35 -1.59
C GLY A 359 29.29 -16.33 -1.47
N PRO A 360 29.97 -15.72 -2.45
CA PRO A 360 31.43 -15.61 -2.43
C PRO A 360 31.93 -14.79 -1.23
N MET A 361 33.17 -15.06 -0.81
CA MET A 361 33.89 -14.30 0.22
C MET A 361 33.14 -14.12 1.56
N GLY A 362 32.26 -15.08 1.91
CA GLY A 362 31.49 -15.03 3.15
C GLY A 362 30.29 -14.08 3.12
N LYS A 363 29.93 -13.56 1.94
CA LYS A 363 28.69 -12.80 1.73
C LYS A 363 27.52 -13.74 1.43
N HIS A 364 26.29 -13.24 1.54
CA HIS A 364 25.08 -14.01 1.30
C HIS A 364 24.24 -13.45 0.15
N ILE A 365 23.53 -14.34 -0.52
CA ILE A 365 22.60 -14.03 -1.60
C ILE A 365 21.20 -14.44 -1.13
N PHE A 366 20.34 -13.45 -0.95
CA PHE A 366 18.93 -13.61 -0.65
C PHE A 366 18.14 -13.48 -1.94
N VAL A 367 17.28 -14.44 -2.21
CA VAL A 367 16.47 -14.47 -3.43
C VAL A 367 15.00 -14.39 -3.03
N VAL A 368 14.28 -13.45 -3.62
CA VAL A 368 12.82 -13.32 -3.55
C VAL A 368 12.32 -13.26 -4.98
N ALA A 369 12.02 -14.42 -5.54
CA ALA A 369 11.72 -14.56 -6.95
C ALA A 369 10.35 -15.21 -7.21
N GLY A 370 9.87 -15.04 -8.43
CA GLY A 370 8.66 -15.69 -8.91
C GLY A 370 8.72 -15.86 -10.42
N ILE A 371 7.89 -16.75 -10.95
CA ILE A 371 7.74 -16.86 -12.41
C ILE A 371 6.90 -15.68 -12.92
N GLY A 372 5.74 -15.43 -12.30
CA GLY A 372 4.93 -14.25 -12.53
C GLY A 372 5.04 -13.18 -11.44
N ASP A 373 4.48 -11.99 -11.73
CA ASP A 373 4.48 -10.84 -10.81
C ASP A 373 3.70 -11.09 -9.52
N ALA A 374 2.64 -11.91 -9.60
CA ALA A 374 1.85 -12.27 -8.42
C ALA A 374 2.67 -13.14 -7.46
N ALA A 375 3.46 -14.08 -8.00
CA ALA A 375 4.39 -14.87 -7.19
C ALA A 375 5.47 -14.02 -6.52
N VAL A 376 6.09 -13.08 -7.26
CA VAL A 376 7.12 -12.19 -6.70
C VAL A 376 6.58 -11.40 -5.50
N GLN A 377 5.39 -10.80 -5.65
CA GLN A 377 4.74 -10.05 -4.57
C GLN A 377 4.36 -10.93 -3.37
N ASN A 378 3.86 -12.14 -3.63
CA ASN A 378 3.51 -13.09 -2.59
C ASN A 378 4.76 -13.51 -1.78
N MET A 379 5.88 -13.79 -2.45
CA MET A 379 7.14 -14.11 -1.78
C MET A 379 7.69 -12.93 -0.97
N ALA A 380 7.61 -11.71 -1.49
CA ALA A 380 7.98 -10.51 -0.75
C ALA A 380 7.15 -10.34 0.54
N GLY A 381 5.84 -10.62 0.47
CA GLY A 381 4.97 -10.64 1.65
C GLY A 381 5.38 -11.71 2.67
N LEU A 382 5.72 -12.92 2.20
CA LEU A 382 6.17 -14.01 3.06
C LEU A 382 7.48 -13.68 3.79
N VAL A 383 8.51 -13.23 3.06
CA VAL A 383 9.82 -12.94 3.68
C VAL A 383 9.80 -11.71 4.57
N SER A 384 8.75 -10.89 4.49
CA SER A 384 8.52 -9.75 5.39
C SER A 384 7.77 -10.14 6.66
N ASN A 385 7.32 -11.40 6.79
CA ASN A 385 6.53 -11.89 7.92
C ASN A 385 7.32 -12.94 8.73
N SER A 386 7.82 -12.52 9.89
CA SER A 386 8.65 -13.36 10.78
C SER A 386 7.92 -14.61 11.28
N LYS A 387 6.59 -14.54 11.47
CA LYS A 387 5.77 -15.69 11.91
C LYS A 387 5.63 -16.74 10.81
N GLN A 388 5.43 -16.31 9.56
CA GLN A 388 5.34 -17.22 8.42
C GLN A 388 6.68 -17.91 8.16
N LEU A 389 7.78 -17.14 8.11
CA LEU A 389 9.13 -17.70 7.96
C LEU A 389 9.44 -18.74 9.02
N ARG A 390 9.27 -18.42 10.32
CA ARG A 390 9.53 -19.39 11.39
C ARG A 390 8.63 -20.63 11.34
N THR A 391 7.39 -20.49 10.90
CA THR A 391 6.49 -21.64 10.75
C THR A 391 7.01 -22.62 9.70
N ILE A 392 7.54 -22.08 8.59
CA ILE A 392 8.09 -22.87 7.49
C ILE A 392 9.44 -23.47 7.89
N GLU A 393 10.32 -22.66 8.48
CA GLU A 393 11.65 -23.06 8.96
C GLU A 393 11.54 -24.17 10.03
N SER A 394 10.67 -24.00 11.03
CA SER A 394 10.47 -25.03 12.08
C SER A 394 9.86 -26.32 11.55
N ARG A 395 8.90 -26.24 10.62
CA ARG A 395 8.27 -27.43 10.02
C ARG A 395 9.26 -28.24 9.19
N ALA A 396 10.24 -27.57 8.57
CA ALA A 396 11.26 -28.19 7.73
C ALA A 396 12.61 -28.38 8.45
N ASP A 397 12.66 -28.14 9.77
CA ASP A 397 13.88 -28.24 10.60
C ASP A 397 15.08 -27.45 10.04
N ILE A 398 14.82 -26.22 9.58
CA ILE A 398 15.82 -25.33 8.99
C ILE A 398 16.51 -24.50 10.07
N HIS A 399 17.85 -24.60 10.12
CA HIS A 399 18.70 -23.86 11.07
C HIS A 399 19.72 -22.92 10.41
N GLY A 400 19.76 -22.88 9.08
CA GLY A 400 20.77 -22.17 8.29
C GLY A 400 20.28 -21.84 6.89
N ASP A 401 21.20 -21.79 5.94
CA ASP A 401 20.89 -21.51 4.54
C ASP A 401 19.94 -22.54 3.94
N TYR A 402 19.00 -22.07 3.14
CA TYR A 402 17.94 -22.89 2.60
C TYR A 402 17.34 -22.28 1.34
N GLU A 403 16.65 -23.13 0.59
CA GLU A 403 15.80 -22.73 -0.51
C GLU A 403 14.40 -23.33 -0.36
N ALA A 404 13.40 -22.61 -0.83
CA ALA A 404 12.01 -23.05 -0.80
C ALA A 404 11.26 -22.59 -2.05
N LEU A 405 10.48 -23.51 -2.60
CA LEU A 405 9.60 -23.27 -3.74
C LEU A 405 8.15 -23.38 -3.28
N PHE A 406 7.30 -22.49 -3.77
CA PHE A 406 5.88 -22.40 -3.46
C PHE A 406 5.06 -22.41 -4.73
N GLU A 407 3.97 -23.18 -4.70
CA GLU A 407 2.92 -23.07 -5.70
C GLU A 407 1.89 -22.05 -5.20
N ILE A 408 1.49 -21.16 -6.09
CA ILE A 408 0.60 -20.04 -5.79
C ILE A 408 -0.57 -20.12 -6.75
N ARG A 409 -1.79 -20.09 -6.22
CA ARG A 409 -3.01 -20.00 -7.02
C ARG A 409 -3.37 -18.55 -7.18
N VAL A 410 -3.44 -18.06 -8.43
CA VAL A 410 -3.63 -16.64 -8.74
C VAL A 410 -4.93 -16.45 -9.53
N VAL A 411 -5.71 -15.43 -9.20
CA VAL A 411 -6.86 -14.96 -9.99
C VAL A 411 -6.73 -13.45 -10.17
N ASN A 412 -6.79 -12.97 -11.41
CA ASN A 412 -6.68 -11.54 -11.73
C ASN A 412 -5.47 -10.84 -11.08
N GLY A 413 -4.31 -11.53 -11.07
CA GLY A 413 -3.08 -11.02 -10.46
C GLY A 413 -3.05 -11.05 -8.92
N VAL A 414 -4.07 -11.61 -8.26
CA VAL A 414 -4.14 -11.72 -6.80
C VAL A 414 -3.93 -13.18 -6.36
N ALA A 415 -3.02 -13.40 -5.41
CA ALA A 415 -2.80 -14.71 -4.81
C ALA A 415 -3.98 -15.12 -3.91
N LEU A 416 -4.63 -16.24 -4.24
CA LEU A 416 -5.71 -16.85 -3.46
C LEU A 416 -5.18 -17.81 -2.39
N SER A 417 -4.16 -18.58 -2.74
CA SER A 417 -3.53 -19.53 -1.83
C SER A 417 -2.07 -19.72 -2.19
N GLN A 418 -1.31 -20.16 -1.19
CA GLN A 418 0.10 -20.43 -1.28
C GLN A 418 0.38 -21.74 -0.54
N ARG A 419 1.11 -22.66 -1.18
CA ARG A 419 1.54 -23.92 -0.57
C ARG A 419 3.02 -24.18 -0.84
N PRO A 420 3.80 -24.65 0.15
CA PRO A 420 5.17 -25.07 -0.11
C PRO A 420 5.15 -26.33 -0.99
N VAL A 421 5.95 -26.30 -2.06
CA VAL A 421 6.28 -27.47 -2.88
C VAL A 421 7.43 -28.22 -2.21
N PHE A 422 8.48 -27.50 -1.86
CA PHE A 422 9.56 -28.00 -1.01
C PHE A 422 10.18 -26.87 -0.18
N VAL A 423 10.84 -27.26 0.91
CA VAL A 423 11.70 -26.42 1.74
C VAL A 423 12.88 -27.32 2.11
N ARG A 424 14.10 -26.94 1.74
CA ARG A 424 15.29 -27.76 1.99
C ARG A 424 16.49 -26.91 2.36
N ALA A 425 17.31 -27.44 3.26
CA ALA A 425 18.58 -26.83 3.62
C ALA A 425 19.56 -26.90 2.45
N ILE A 426 20.34 -25.84 2.28
CA ILE A 426 21.50 -25.77 1.41
C ILE A 426 22.71 -26.22 2.23
N ARG A 427 23.53 -27.11 1.66
CA ARG A 427 24.71 -27.68 2.33
C ARG A 427 26.01 -27.14 1.77
#